data_AF-A0A518BE88-F1
#
_entry.id   AF-A0A518BE88-F1
#
_cell.length_a   1.000
_cell.length_b   1.000
_cell.length_c   1.000
_cell.angle_alpha   90.00
_cell.angle_beta   90.00
_cell.angle_gamma   90.00
#
_symmetry.space_group_name_H-M   'P 1'
#
loop_
_entity.id
_entity.type
_entity.pdbx_description
1 polymer ?
#
loop_
_entity_poly.entity_id
_entity_poly.type
_entity_poly.pdbx_seq_one_letter_code
_entity_poly.pdbx_strand_id
1 'polypeptide(L)' 'MRSAVERQLEIIGEALNQLRKHDDSISAEITDHRRIVAFRNILIHGYAEVDDRVVWGVVSTNLERLVAEVDALLAQSM' A
#
# COMPACT_ATOMS: atom_id res chain seq x y z
N MET A 1 -19.62 -1.28 -3.59
CA MET A 1 -18.77 -0.90 -2.43
C MET A 1 -17.38 -1.52 -2.52
N ARG A 2 -17.25 -2.80 -2.90
CA ARG A 2 -15.96 -3.50 -2.98
C ARG A 2 -14.94 -2.88 -3.96
N SER A 3 -15.36 -2.54 -5.19
CA SER A 3 -14.48 -1.86 -6.16
C SER A 3 -13.97 -0.49 -5.70
N ALA A 4 -14.66 0.18 -4.77
CA ALA A 4 -14.16 1.46 -4.25
C ALA A 4 -12.96 1.24 -3.32
N VAL A 5 -12.99 0.19 -2.49
CA VAL A 5 -11.89 -0.19 -1.59
C VAL A 5 -10.69 -0.68 -2.40
N GLU A 6 -10.91 -1.57 -3.37
CA GLU A 6 -9.87 -2.06 -4.28
C GLU A 6 -9.16 -0.91 -4.98
N ARG A 7 -9.94 0.06 -5.50
CA ARG A 7 -9.39 1.25 -6.15
C ARG A 7 -8.52 2.09 -5.21
N GLN A 8 -8.90 2.24 -3.95
CA GLN A 8 -8.05 2.95 -2.98
C GLN A 8 -6.74 2.21 -2.73
N LEU A 9 -6.77 0.88 -2.64
CA LEU A 9 -5.58 0.06 -2.44
C LEU A 9 -4.64 0.10 -3.64
N GLU A 10 -5.18 0.13 -4.86
CA GLU A 10 -4.39 0.37 -6.07
C GLU A 10 -3.70 1.73 -6.05
N ILE A 11 -4.42 2.79 -5.66
CA ILE A 11 -3.88 4.16 -5.59
C ILE A 11 -2.74 4.22 -4.57
N ILE A 12 -2.94 3.64 -3.38
CA ILE A 12 -1.91 3.57 -2.32
C ILE A 12 -0.67 2.83 -2.82
N GLY A 13 -0.86 1.65 -3.43
CA GLY A 13 0.24 0.87 -3.97
C GLY A 13 0.97 1.57 -5.11
N GLU A 14 0.27 2.32 -5.96
CA GLU A 14 0.90 3.12 -7.00
C GLU A 14 1.70 4.30 -6.43
N ALA A 15 1.16 5.01 -5.43
CA ALA A 15 1.87 6.08 -4.75
C ALA A 15 3.19 5.58 -4.13
N LEU A 16 3.15 4.44 -3.42
CA LEU A 16 4.36 3.81 -2.87
C LEU A 16 5.34 3.33 -3.95
N ASN A 17 4.83 2.84 -5.09
CA ASN A 17 5.68 2.46 -6.21
C ASN A 17 6.40 3.66 -6.82
N GLN A 18 5.72 4.79 -6.92
CA GLN A 18 6.31 6.04 -7.40
C GLN A 18 7.29 6.62 -6.39
N LEU A 19 6.98 6.60 -5.09
CA LEU A 19 7.90 7.00 -4.03
C LEU A 19 9.20 6.19 -4.13
N ARG A 20 9.13 4.86 -4.20
CA ARG A 20 10.31 3.99 -4.33
C ARG A 20 11.19 4.32 -5.54
N LYS A 21 10.58 4.70 -6.67
CA LYS A 21 11.33 5.08 -7.89
C LYS A 21 12.01 6.45 -7.76
N HIS A 22 11.40 7.36 -7.01
CA HIS A 22 11.93 8.70 -6.79
C HIS A 22 13.00 8.72 -5.69
N ASP A 23 12.72 8.04 -4.58
CA ASP A 23 13.59 7.96 -3.41
C ASP A 23 13.38 6.62 -2.69
N ASP A 24 14.25 5.65 -2.99
CA ASP A 24 14.20 4.32 -2.35
C ASP A 24 14.49 4.42 -0.85
N SER A 25 15.26 5.42 -0.40
CA SER A 25 15.64 5.58 1.00
C SER A 25 14.44 5.98 1.87
N ILE A 26 13.66 6.97 1.45
CA ILE A 26 12.41 7.35 2.13
C ILE A 26 11.41 6.20 2.07
N SER A 27 11.32 5.49 0.93
CA SER A 27 10.42 4.35 0.82
C SER A 27 10.79 3.21 1.77
N ALA A 28 12.07 3.04 2.09
CA ALA A 28 12.56 2.02 3.00
C ALA A 28 12.21 2.28 4.46
N GLU A 29 11.86 3.52 4.82
CA GLU A 29 11.34 3.88 6.15
C GLU A 29 9.90 3.38 6.36
N ILE A 30 9.18 3.05 5.28
CA ILE A 30 7.84 2.48 5.34
C ILE A 30 7.94 0.96 5.43
N THR A 31 7.34 0.41 6.48
CA THR A 31 7.31 -1.04 6.72
C THR A 31 6.56 -1.73 5.59
N ASP A 32 7.09 -2.87 5.13
CA ASP A 32 6.47 -3.68 4.07
C ASP A 32 6.25 -2.95 2.72
N HIS A 33 6.88 -1.80 2.45
CA HIS A 33 6.67 -1.01 1.22
C HIS A 33 6.73 -1.85 -0.07
N ARG A 34 7.67 -2.80 -0.18
CA ARG A 34 7.77 -3.71 -1.33
C ARG A 34 6.59 -4.66 -1.45
N ARG A 35 6.08 -5.16 -0.32
CA ARG A 35 4.91 -6.05 -0.28
C ARG A 35 3.64 -5.29 -0.64
N ILE A 36 3.50 -4.03 -0.23
CA ILE A 36 2.36 -3.19 -0.61
C ILE A 36 2.35 -2.97 -2.14
N VAL A 37 3.51 -2.71 -2.75
CA VAL A 37 3.62 -2.58 -4.21
C VAL A 37 3.35 -3.90 -4.92
N ALA A 38 3.90 -5.01 -4.42
CA ALA A 38 3.62 -6.34 -4.96
C ALA A 38 2.12 -6.69 -4.86
N PHE A 39 1.48 -6.30 -3.76
CA PHE A 39 0.06 -6.50 -3.52
C PHE A 39 -0.80 -5.73 -4.55
N ARG A 40 -0.45 -4.48 -4.88
CA ARG A 40 -1.08 -3.73 -5.98
C ARG A 40 -0.98 -4.46 -7.33
N ASN A 41 0.16 -5.09 -7.63
CA ASN A 41 0.30 -5.86 -8.87
C ASN A 41 -0.60 -7.11 -8.89
N ILE A 42 -0.78 -7.76 -7.75
CA ILE A 42 -1.69 -8.90 -7.60
C ILE A 42 -3.15 -8.44 -7.77
N LEU A 43 -3.53 -7.30 -7.19
CA LEU A 43 -4.88 -6.75 -7.35
C LEU A 43 -5.23 -6.46 -8.81
N ILE A 44 -4.27 -6.00 -9.61
CA ILE A 44 -4.49 -5.63 -11.01
C ILE A 44 -4.44 -6.84 -11.96
N HIS A 45 -3.64 -7.88 -11.64
CA HIS A 45 -3.40 -9.00 -12.55
C HIS A 45 -4.03 -10.34 -12.12
N GLY A 46 -4.28 -10.54 -10.83
CA GLY A 46 -4.61 -11.85 -10.25
C GLY A 46 -5.93 -11.92 -9.47
N TYR A 47 -6.76 -10.86 -9.51
CA TYR A 47 -7.94 -10.75 -8.64
C TYR A 47 -8.96 -11.89 -8.78
N ALA A 48 -9.00 -12.56 -9.94
CA ALA A 48 -9.91 -13.69 -10.16
C ALA A 48 -9.65 -14.89 -9.24
N GLU A 49 -8.46 -15.00 -8.66
CA GLU A 49 -8.03 -16.17 -7.86
C GLU A 49 -7.78 -15.84 -6.37
N VAL A 50 -7.83 -14.57 -5.96
CA VAL A 50 -7.49 -14.14 -4.60
C VAL A 50 -8.74 -14.01 -3.72
N ASP A 51 -8.76 -14.66 -2.56
CA ASP A 51 -9.86 -14.53 -1.59
C ASP A 51 -9.89 -13.13 -0.96
N ASP A 52 -10.98 -12.40 -1.21
CA ASP A 52 -11.16 -11.02 -0.72
C ASP A 52 -11.09 -10.90 0.81
N ARG A 53 -11.41 -11.96 1.55
CA ARG A 53 -11.35 -11.95 3.02
C ARG A 53 -9.92 -11.91 3.51
N VAL A 54 -9.02 -12.58 2.78
CA VAL A 54 -7.58 -12.55 3.06
C VAL A 54 -7.03 -11.17 2.75
N VAL A 55 -7.41 -10.60 1.60
CA VAL A 55 -7.09 -9.21 1.22
C VAL A 55 -7.52 -8.24 2.31
N TRP A 56 -8.78 -8.29 2.72
CA TRP A 56 -9.34 -7.38 3.71
C TRP A 56 -8.63 -7.51 5.06
N GLY A 57 -8.38 -8.73 5.55
CA GLY A 57 -7.69 -8.94 6.83
C GLY A 57 -6.27 -8.37 6.85
N VAL A 58 -5.52 -8.53 5.77
CA VAL A 58 -4.16 -7.98 5.64
C VAL A 58 -4.20 -6.45 5.57
N VAL A 59 -5.12 -5.90 4.77
CA VAL A 59 -5.26 -4.46 4.60
C VAL A 59 -5.66 -3.80 5.91
N SER A 60 -6.70 -4.26 6.59
CA SER A 60 -7.18 -3.65 7.83
C SER A 60 -6.10 -3.60 8.92
N THR A 61 -5.22 -4.60 8.97
CA THR A 61 -4.13 -4.65 9.95
C THR A 61 -2.96 -3.75 9.58
N ASN A 62 -2.64 -3.64 8.29
CA ASN A 62 -1.46 -2.93 7.83
C ASN A 62 -1.72 -1.45 7.52
N LEU A 63 -2.97 -1.07 7.25
CA LEU A 63 -3.32 0.29 6.84
C LEU A 63 -3.10 1.29 7.98
N GLU A 64 -3.45 0.95 9.22
CA GLU A 64 -3.25 1.82 10.38
C GLU A 64 -1.77 2.15 10.58
N ARG A 65 -0.88 1.15 10.43
CA ARG A 65 0.57 1.36 10.49
C ARG A 65 1.05 2.25 9.36
N LEU A 66 0.62 1.98 8.13
CA LEU A 66 1.02 2.75 6.95
C LEU A 66 0.66 4.23 7.12
N VAL A 67 -0.54 4.54 7.62
CA VAL A 67 -0.97 5.92 7.89
C VAL A 67 -0.03 6.57 8.91
N ALA A 68 0.25 5.90 10.03
CA ALA A 68 1.13 6.45 11.06
C ALA A 68 2.57 6.70 10.56
N GLU A 69 3.12 5.81 9.74
CA GLU A 69 4.46 5.98 9.14
C GLU A 69 4.50 7.14 8.15
N VAL A 70 3.49 7.27 7.29
CA VAL A 70 3.38 8.38 6.33
C VAL A 70 3.23 9.71 7.05
N ASP A 71 2.37 9.79 8.07
CA ASP A 71 2.18 11.00 8.87
C ASP A 71 3.48 11.42 9.58
N ALA A 72 4.24 10.45 10.11
CA ALA A 72 5.53 10.71 10.74
C ALA A 72 6.57 11.25 9.74
N LEU A 73 6.60 10.72 8.51
CA LEU A 73 7.50 11.21 7.44
C LEU A 73 7.12 12.61 6.98
N LEU A 74 5.82 12.90 6.85
CA LEU A 74 5.33 14.23 6.49
C LEU A 74 5.65 15.26 7.58
N ALA A 75 5.52 14.90 8.86
CA ALA A 75 5.85 15.79 9.97
C ALA A 75 7.35 16.13 10.05
N GLN A 76 8.24 15.25 9.59
CA GLN A 76 9.68 15.53 9.50
C GLN A 76 10.06 16.46 8.34
N SER A 77 9.16 16.62 7.37
CA SER A 77 9.35 17.45 6.18
C SER A 77 8.86 18.89 6.36
N MET A 78 8.26 19.20 7.51
CA MET A 78 7.75 20.52 7.92
C MET A 78 8.68 21.21 8.90
#